data_AF-A0A7C4FNR7-F1
#
_entry.id   AF-A0A7C4FNR7-F1
#
_cell.length_a   1.000
_cell.length_b   1.000
_cell.length_c   1.000
_cell.angle_alpha   90.00
_cell.angle_beta   90.00
_cell.angle_gamma   90.00
#
_symmetry.space_group_name_H-M   'P 1'
#
loop_
_entity.id
_entity.type
_entity.pdbx_description
1 polymer ?
#
loop_
_entity_poly.entity_id
_entity_poly.type
_entity_poly.pdbx_seq_one_letter_code
_entity_poly.pdbx_strand_id
1 'polypeptide(L)' 'GFRRNTLIINLPGSPKAVEEGLEVIIRAIPHAIEKAKGDESECSREP' A
#
# COMPACT_ATOMS: atom_id res chain seq x y z
N GLY A 1 -5.63 -3.31 -4.39
CA GLY A 1 -5.73 -3.14 -5.86
C GLY A 1 -5.88 -1.67 -6.20
N PHE A 2 -5.65 -1.27 -7.46
CA PHE A 2 -5.81 0.12 -7.90
C PHE A 2 -6.99 0.26 -8.87
N ARG A 3 -7.73 1.36 -8.75
CA ARG A 3 -8.74 1.80 -9.72
C ARG A 3 -8.48 3.26 -10.04
N ARG A 4 -8.04 3.54 -11.27
CA ARG A 4 -7.53 4.88 -11.65
C ARG A 4 -6.46 5.31 -10.64
N ASN A 5 -6.62 6.48 -10.02
CA ASN A 5 -5.70 7.03 -9.03
C ASN A 5 -6.08 6.67 -7.57
N THR A 6 -6.87 5.61 -7.36
CA THR A 6 -7.34 5.20 -6.04
C THR A 6 -6.82 3.82 -5.67
N LEU A 7 -6.12 3.74 -4.53
CA LEU A 7 -5.74 2.49 -3.89
C LEU A 7 -6.93 1.94 -3.08
N ILE A 8 -7.30 0.68 -3.32
CA ILE A 8 -8.36 -0.05 -2.65
C ILE A 8 -7.72 -1.15 -1.81
N ILE A 9 -7.99 -1.13 -0.51
CA ILE A 9 -7.47 -2.09 0.47
C ILE A 9 -8.66 -2.71 1.19
N ASN A 10 -8.78 -4.03 1.14
CA ASN A 10 -9.77 -4.76 1.92
C ASN A 10 -9.16 -5.07 3.29
N LEU A 11 -9.90 -4.74 4.35
CA LEU A 11 -9.50 -5.02 5.73
C LEU A 11 -10.60 -5.83 6.44
N PRO A 12 -10.27 -6.55 7.53
CA PRO A 12 -11.26 -7.28 8.31
C PRO A 12 -12.25 -6.35 9.02
N GLY A 13 -13.39 -6.89 9.47
CA GLY A 13 -14.49 -6.07 10.01
C GLY A 13 -14.31 -5.55 11.45
N SER A 14 -13.37 -6.08 12.23
CA SER A 14 -13.14 -5.63 13.62
C SER A 14 -12.08 -4.53 13.70
N PRO A 15 -12.22 -3.51 14.56
CA PRO A 15 -11.25 -2.43 14.70
C PRO A 15 -9.81 -2.89 14.97
N LYS A 16 -9.64 -3.89 15.85
CA LYS A 16 -8.31 -4.44 16.18
C LYS A 16 -7.60 -5.04 14.97
N ALA A 17 -8.31 -5.83 14.17
CA ALA A 17 -7.74 -6.44 12.96
C ALA A 17 -7.47 -5.43 11.83
N VAL A 18 -8.19 -4.30 11.80
CA VAL A 18 -7.88 -3.17 10.92
C VAL A 18 -6.56 -2.53 11.33
N GLU A 19 -6.36 -2.27 12.62
CA GLU A 19 -5.13 -1.69 13.17
C GLU A 19 -3.92 -2.58 12.88
N GLU A 20 -3.98 -3.86 13.28
CA GLU A 20 -2.92 -4.84 13.02
C GLU A 20 -2.64 -5.02 11.51
N GLY A 21 -3.69 -5.06 10.69
CA GLY A 21 -3.55 -5.16 9.24
C GLY A 21 -2.91 -3.92 8.59
N LEU A 22 -3.28 -2.72 9.06
CA LEU A 22 -2.73 -1.46 8.57
C LEU A 22 -1.28 -1.27 8.98
N GLU A 23 -0.90 -1.60 10.21
CA GLU A 23 0.49 -1.47 10.70
C GLU A 23 1.49 -2.18 9.79
N VAL A 24 1.12 -3.34 9.25
CA VAL A 24 1.97 -4.12 8.34
C VAL A 24 2.17 -3.42 6.99
N ILE A 25 1.11 -2.82 6.44
CA ILE A 25 1.10 -2.31 5.06
C ILE A 25 1.34 -0.80 4.96
N ILE A 26 1.18 -0.04 6.04
CA ILE A 26 1.24 1.45 6.03
C ILE A 26 2.56 1.95 5.43
N ARG A 27 3.67 1.27 5.70
CA ARG A 27 5.00 1.65 5.20
C ARG A 27 5.17 1.46 3.69
N ALA A 28 4.40 0.56 3.09
CA ALA A 28 4.45 0.26 1.66
C ALA A 28 3.49 1.15 0.83
N ILE A 29 2.50 1.78 1.46
CA ILE A 29 1.49 2.60 0.77
C ILE A 29 2.10 3.78 -0.01
N PRO A 30 3.05 4.59 0.53
CA PRO A 30 3.63 5.71 -0.20
C PRO A 30 4.28 5.25 -1.52
N HIS A 31 5.13 4.23 -1.44
CA HIS A 31 5.78 3.66 -2.62
C HIS A 31 4.77 3.07 -3.61
N ALA A 32 3.75 2.35 -3.14
CA ALA A 32 2.70 1.82 -4.01
C ALA A 32 1.96 2.93 -4.78
N ILE A 33 1.75 4.11 -4.16
CA ILE A 33 1.15 5.27 -4.82
C ILE A 33 2.10 5.87 -5.85
N GLU A 34 3.40 5.96 -5.57
CA GLU A 34 4.42 6.44 -6.51
C GLU A 34 4.49 5.56 -7.76
N LYS A 35 4.59 4.23 -7.59
CA LYS A 35 4.55 3.27 -8.69
C LYS A 35 3.27 3.38 -9.51
N ALA A 36 2.11 3.55 -8.87
CA ALA A 36 0.84 3.73 -9.57
C ALA A 36 0.74 5.04 -10.36
N LYS A 37 1.52 6.06 -10.04
CA LYS A 37 1.62 7.33 -10.80
C LYS A 37 2.58 7.23 -12.00
N GLY A 38 3.18 6.07 -12.25
CA GLY A 38 4.11 5.85 -13.36
C GLY A 38 5.58 5.94 -12.97
N ASP A 39 5.92 5.80 -11.68
CA ASP A 39 7.31 5.69 -11.28
C ASP A 39 7.91 4.33 -11.71
N GLU A 40 8.96 4.40 -12.54
CA GLU A 40 9.69 3.25 -13.07
C GLU A 40 10.85 2.81 -12.17
N SER A 41 11.10 3.50 -11.05
CA SER A 41 12.14 3.16 -10.09
C SER A 41 12.01 1.72 -9.56
N GLU A 42 13.12 1.00 -9.45
CA GLU A 42 13.12 -0.40 -9.02
C GLU A 42 12.60 -0.54 -7.58
N CYS A 43 11.78 -1.57 -7.33
CA CYS A 43 11.24 -1.88 -5.99
C CYS A 43 12.28 -2.57 -5.08
N SER A 44 13.49 -2.84 -5.59
CA SER A 44 14.57 -3.42 -4.81
C SER A 44 15.09 -2.36 -3.85
N ARG A 45 15.20 -2.71 -2.56
CA ARG A 45 16.01 -1.91 -1.64
C ARG A 45 17.45 -1.96 -2.17
N GLU A 46 18.01 -0.81 -2.51
CA GLU A 46 19.45 -0.71 -2.70
C GLU A 46 20.17 -1.31 -1.48
N PRO A 47 21.31 -1.99 -1.68
CA PRO A 47 22.00 -2.78 -0.66
C PRO A 47 22.40 -2.00 0.60
#